data_AF-A0AB35ZEE7-F1
#
_entry.id   AF-A0AB35ZEE7-F1
#
_cell.length_a   1.000
_cell.length_b   1.000
_cell.length_c   1.000
_cell.angle_alpha   90.00
_cell.angle_beta   90.00
_cell.angle_gamma   90.00
#
_symmetry.space_group_name_H-M   'P 1'
#
loop_
_entity.id
_entity.type
_entity.pdbx_description
1 polymer ?
#
loop_
_entity_poly.entity_id
_entity_poly.type
_entity_poly.pdbx_seq_one_letter_code
_entity_poly.pdbx_strand_id
1 'polypeptide(L)'
;MQYPLISEYVRAIQDASSNLDKLAHLVPVLDDHGEPYRSSGAFAVVFKMKDEQTGKYYALKCFTEEQEGRAEAYRQISDELDMVDSPYITSVKYMEKELFVDSQCEEDEFPVLLMDWVEGETMEAYIAANYQNQSAMSMLCYRFGKMAAWLRSQSFAHGDVKPDNIIIRPDGSLTLVDYDGMFVSSMKGSKSPTIGTKDFSHPLRTMDDFDETIDDFSLASIALSLKAISMKSTLLDIYGASDRLLFSENDYRNPSNSKVISALQELMCDKDFCTLYSLFMLALARKELSACSFRLFIGEKPNISPVMNEDLSTETTKEELKEAFVDEWGVKYSKDGRKLLKVPGVLNGAYSVKEGTRIICDRAFLGCGSLSEIVIPSSVTSIGDLEFYGCGSLSEIVIPSSVTSIGYKAFCGCSSLKYISIPKSVIGLNGNPFAEWKGKLECLSPNFVYEDDILFNKDKSRIISFRNQNIKSYVIPSSVTSIGDRAFLGCGSLSEIVIPSSVTSIGDSAFSCCDSLPEIVIPFSVTSIGDSAFYDCKFPDNLKQELISRFGDKIFSW
;
A
#
# COMPACT_ATOMS: atom_id res chain seq x y z
N MET A 1 -31.96 -30.19 19.37
CA MET A 1 -32.38 -28.81 19.68
C MET A 1 -32.76 -28.09 18.39
N GLN A 2 -33.90 -27.40 18.34
CA GLN A 2 -34.19 -26.50 17.21
C GLN A 2 -33.50 -25.17 17.50
N TYR A 3 -32.71 -24.66 16.55
CA TYR A 3 -31.98 -23.39 16.70
C TYR A 3 -32.81 -22.20 16.19
N PRO A 4 -32.61 -20.98 16.72
CA PRO A 4 -33.34 -19.79 16.32
C PRO A 4 -33.04 -19.36 14.89
N LEU A 5 -34.01 -18.67 14.29
CA LEU A 5 -33.84 -17.98 13.02
C LEU A 5 -32.93 -16.75 13.19
N ILE A 6 -32.28 -16.33 12.11
CA ILE A 6 -31.45 -15.12 12.10
C ILE A 6 -32.25 -13.89 12.57
N SER A 7 -33.53 -13.78 12.21
CA SER A 7 -34.39 -12.66 12.63
C SER A 7 -34.78 -12.70 14.12
N GLU A 8 -34.67 -13.86 14.77
CA GLU A 8 -34.87 -14.01 16.21
C GLU A 8 -33.58 -13.63 16.94
N TYR A 9 -32.41 -14.06 16.44
CA TYR A 9 -31.12 -13.61 16.94
C TYR A 9 -30.94 -12.09 16.84
N VAL A 10 -31.31 -11.47 15.71
CA VAL A 10 -31.25 -10.01 15.56
C VAL A 10 -32.08 -9.31 16.64
N ARG A 11 -33.30 -9.78 16.90
CA ARG A 11 -34.16 -9.23 17.96
C ARG A 11 -33.57 -9.40 19.36
N ALA A 12 -33.00 -10.57 19.66
CA ALA A 12 -32.35 -10.81 20.94
C ALA A 12 -31.13 -9.89 21.14
N ILE A 13 -30.30 -9.72 20.10
CA ILE A 13 -29.09 -8.89 20.14
C ILE A 13 -29.38 -7.38 20.19
N GLN A 14 -30.50 -6.92 19.63
CA GLN A 14 -30.94 -5.52 19.79
C GLN A 14 -31.09 -5.12 21.27
N ASP A 15 -31.49 -6.06 22.13
CA ASP A 15 -31.56 -5.91 23.59
C ASP A 15 -30.54 -6.82 24.30
N ALA A 16 -29.28 -6.77 23.85
CA ALA A 16 -28.19 -7.62 24.35
C ALA A 16 -28.02 -7.54 25.87
N SER A 17 -28.26 -6.38 26.50
CA SER A 17 -28.14 -6.21 27.96
C SER A 17 -29.11 -7.07 28.77
N SER A 18 -30.26 -7.41 28.18
CA SER A 18 -31.30 -8.21 28.84
C SER A 18 -31.21 -9.68 28.45
N ASN A 19 -30.61 -9.98 27.29
CA ASN A 19 -30.59 -11.31 26.69
C ASN A 19 -29.24 -12.04 26.79
N LEU A 20 -28.14 -11.35 27.07
CA LEU A 20 -26.86 -11.97 27.39
C LEU A 20 -26.69 -12.08 28.92
N ASP A 21 -26.19 -13.21 29.41
CA ASP A 21 -25.92 -13.40 30.85
C ASP A 21 -24.58 -12.78 31.26
N LYS A 22 -23.46 -13.47 31.00
CA LYS A 22 -22.13 -12.99 31.39
C LYS A 22 -21.63 -11.88 30.49
N LEU A 23 -22.16 -11.79 29.27
CA LEU A 23 -21.82 -10.80 28.26
C LEU A 23 -22.80 -9.61 28.23
N ALA A 24 -23.66 -9.44 29.25
CA ALA A 24 -24.62 -8.33 29.36
C ALA A 24 -24.00 -6.91 29.27
N HIS A 25 -22.68 -6.81 29.49
CA HIS A 25 -21.92 -5.57 29.38
C HIS A 25 -21.57 -5.17 27.93
N LEU A 26 -21.80 -6.07 26.96
CA LEU A 26 -21.57 -5.81 25.55
C LEU A 26 -22.81 -5.22 24.90
N VAL A 27 -22.61 -4.19 24.07
CA VAL A 27 -23.66 -3.57 23.25
C VAL A 27 -23.43 -3.87 21.77
N PRO A 28 -24.49 -4.08 20.97
CA PRO A 28 -24.34 -4.27 19.54
C PRO A 28 -23.86 -2.98 18.87
N VAL A 29 -22.94 -3.11 17.91
CA VAL A 29 -22.62 -2.04 16.98
C VAL A 29 -23.71 -2.00 15.92
N LEU A 30 -24.27 -0.82 15.65
CA LEU A 30 -25.34 -0.66 14.67
C LEU A 30 -24.77 -0.30 13.29
N ASP A 31 -25.44 -0.77 12.24
CA ASP A 31 -25.20 -0.37 10.85
C ASP A 31 -25.88 0.97 10.52
N ASP A 32 -25.73 1.44 9.27
CA ASP A 32 -26.29 2.71 8.78
C ASP A 32 -27.84 2.74 8.80
N HIS A 33 -28.49 1.60 9.00
CA HIS A 33 -29.93 1.46 9.11
C HIS A 33 -30.42 1.36 10.56
N GLY A 34 -29.51 1.40 11.54
CA GLY A 34 -29.83 1.28 12.96
C GLY A 34 -30.09 -0.16 13.40
N GLU A 35 -29.74 -1.15 12.58
CA GLU A 35 -29.84 -2.57 12.92
C GLU A 35 -28.48 -3.08 13.43
N PRO A 36 -28.44 -4.17 14.25
CA PRO A 36 -27.17 -4.78 14.64
C PRO A 36 -26.36 -5.18 13.41
N TYR A 37 -25.14 -4.63 13.33
CA TYR A 37 -24.16 -4.97 12.33
C TYR A 37 -23.85 -6.46 12.41
N ARG A 38 -23.96 -7.15 11.27
CA ARG A 38 -23.79 -8.59 11.21
C ARG A 38 -23.25 -9.07 9.88
N SER A 39 -22.59 -10.23 9.93
CA SER A 39 -22.32 -11.08 8.78
C SER A 39 -23.02 -12.41 8.97
N SER A 40 -23.62 -12.96 7.91
CA SER A 40 -24.34 -14.23 7.96
C SER A 40 -23.60 -15.26 7.10
N GLY A 41 -23.25 -16.40 7.70
CA GLY A 41 -22.77 -17.58 7.00
C GLY A 41 -23.87 -18.64 6.86
N ALA A 42 -23.53 -19.80 6.29
CA ALA A 42 -24.48 -20.91 6.12
C ALA A 42 -24.96 -21.49 7.46
N PHE A 43 -24.14 -21.43 8.51
CA PHE A 43 -24.34 -22.15 9.78
C PHE A 43 -24.25 -21.28 11.04
N ALA A 44 -24.06 -19.96 10.86
CA ALA A 44 -23.98 -19.01 11.96
C ALA A 44 -24.24 -17.58 11.48
N VAL A 45 -24.59 -16.71 12.44
CA VAL A 45 -24.60 -15.26 12.28
C VAL A 45 -23.60 -14.65 13.26
N VAL A 46 -22.78 -13.71 12.79
CA VAL A 46 -21.75 -13.04 13.60
C VAL A 46 -22.12 -11.59 13.77
N PHE A 47 -22.26 -11.13 15.02
CA PHE A 47 -22.55 -9.75 15.37
C PHE A 47 -21.28 -9.02 15.81
N LYS A 48 -21.15 -7.75 15.41
CA LYS A 48 -20.11 -6.87 15.96
C LYS A 48 -20.62 -6.27 17.27
N MET A 49 -19.94 -6.57 18.36
CA MET A 49 -20.26 -6.11 19.71
C MET A 49 -19.17 -5.16 20.21
N LYS A 50 -19.52 -4.26 21.13
CA LYS A 50 -18.60 -3.33 21.77
C LYS A 50 -18.76 -3.44 23.28
N ASP A 51 -17.64 -3.55 23.98
CA ASP A 51 -17.61 -3.29 25.41
C ASP A 51 -17.48 -1.78 25.63
N GLU A 52 -18.51 -1.13 26.17
CA GLU A 52 -18.49 0.32 26.40
C GLU A 52 -17.51 0.74 27.50
N GLN A 53 -17.13 -0.17 28.40
CA GLN A 53 -16.21 0.14 29.50
C GLN A 53 -14.77 0.22 29.02
N THR A 54 -14.38 -0.70 28.13
CA THR A 54 -13.01 -0.78 27.59
C THR A 54 -12.85 -0.14 26.21
N GLY A 55 -13.95 0.04 25.48
CA GLY A 55 -13.96 0.47 24.09
C GLY A 55 -13.54 -0.63 23.09
N LYS A 56 -13.30 -1.86 23.56
CA LYS A 56 -12.86 -2.98 22.72
C LYS A 56 -14.05 -3.56 21.94
N TYR A 57 -13.78 -3.99 20.71
CA TYR A 57 -14.76 -4.65 19.84
C TYR A 57 -14.58 -6.16 19.84
N TYR A 58 -15.70 -6.86 19.74
CA TYR A 58 -15.78 -8.32 19.72
C TYR A 58 -16.68 -8.80 18.58
N ALA A 59 -16.40 -10.02 18.10
CA ALA A 59 -17.29 -10.78 17.24
C ALA A 59 -18.04 -11.80 18.11
N LEU A 60 -19.38 -11.74 18.10
CA LEU A 60 -20.25 -12.68 18.78
C LEU A 60 -20.91 -13.59 17.74
N LYS A 61 -20.43 -14.83 17.62
CA LYS A 61 -20.95 -15.83 16.69
C LYS A 61 -22.06 -16.63 17.36
N CYS A 62 -23.26 -16.57 16.78
CA CYS A 62 -24.44 -17.31 17.18
C CYS A 62 -24.71 -18.41 16.14
N PHE A 63 -24.83 -19.65 16.59
CA PHE A 63 -24.96 -20.81 15.70
C PHE A 63 -26.41 -20.97 15.22
N THR A 64 -26.64 -21.47 14.01
CA THR A 64 -28.00 -21.68 13.47
C THR A 64 -28.40 -23.15 13.36
N GLU A 65 -27.52 -24.06 13.77
CA GLU A 65 -27.77 -25.50 13.79
C GLU A 65 -26.98 -26.21 14.89
N GLU A 66 -27.44 -27.40 15.27
CA GLU A 66 -26.77 -28.27 16.23
C GLU A 66 -25.64 -29.05 15.55
N GLN A 67 -24.52 -29.19 16.27
CA GLN A 67 -23.40 -29.99 15.81
C GLN A 67 -22.85 -30.81 16.97
N GLU A 68 -22.85 -32.12 16.80
CA GLU A 68 -22.38 -33.07 17.79
C GLU A 68 -20.91 -32.78 18.15
N GLY A 69 -20.61 -32.68 19.44
CA GLY A 69 -19.25 -32.44 19.93
C GLY A 69 -18.74 -30.99 19.86
N ARG A 70 -19.50 -30.03 19.32
CA ARG A 70 -19.05 -28.62 19.17
C ARG A 70 -18.53 -28.00 20.47
N ALA A 71 -19.24 -28.19 21.57
CA ALA A 71 -18.89 -27.60 22.86
C ALA A 71 -17.56 -28.14 23.41
N GLU A 72 -17.30 -29.43 23.24
CA GLU A 72 -16.03 -30.04 23.63
C GLU A 72 -14.90 -29.58 22.69
N ALA A 73 -15.17 -29.53 21.39
CA ALA A 73 -14.20 -29.11 20.40
C ALA A 73 -13.72 -27.67 20.62
N TYR A 74 -14.65 -26.72 20.82
CA TYR A 74 -14.29 -25.34 21.07
C TYR A 74 -13.61 -25.09 22.41
N ARG A 75 -13.90 -25.90 23.44
CA ARG A 75 -13.14 -25.84 24.70
C ARG A 75 -11.68 -26.23 24.46
N GLN A 76 -11.44 -27.31 23.73
CA GLN A 76 -10.09 -27.75 23.37
C GLN A 76 -9.37 -26.74 22.47
N ILE A 77 -10.08 -26.11 21.51
CA ILE A 77 -9.52 -25.04 20.67
C ILE A 77 -9.13 -23.81 21.52
N SER A 78 -10.01 -23.38 22.44
CA SER A 78 -9.75 -22.26 23.35
C SER A 78 -8.49 -22.53 24.19
N ASP A 79 -8.38 -23.71 24.79
CA ASP A 79 -7.24 -24.08 25.65
C ASP A 79 -5.91 -24.06 24.88
N GLU A 80 -5.90 -24.51 23.62
CA GLU A 80 -4.70 -24.48 22.78
C GLU A 80 -4.36 -23.05 22.33
N LEU A 81 -5.36 -22.28 21.86
CA LEU A 81 -5.14 -20.92 21.33
C LEU A 81 -4.73 -19.91 22.41
N ASP A 82 -5.20 -20.07 23.64
CA ASP A 82 -4.80 -19.22 24.77
C ASP A 82 -3.30 -19.31 25.10
N MET A 83 -2.62 -20.38 24.66
CA MET A 83 -1.19 -20.60 24.86
C MET A 83 -0.33 -20.05 23.70
N VAL A 84 -0.95 -19.53 22.63
CA VAL A 84 -0.27 -19.16 21.39
C VAL A 84 -0.29 -17.64 21.22
N ASP A 85 0.88 -17.02 21.35
CA ASP A 85 1.05 -15.60 21.07
C ASP A 85 1.42 -15.39 19.58
N SER A 86 0.43 -15.06 18.76
CA SER A 86 0.62 -14.83 17.32
C SER A 86 -0.41 -13.88 16.74
N PRO A 87 0.01 -12.95 15.85
CA PRO A 87 -0.92 -12.03 15.18
C PRO A 87 -1.84 -12.72 14.16
N TYR A 88 -1.56 -14.00 13.83
CA TYR A 88 -2.31 -14.78 12.84
C TYR A 88 -3.58 -15.43 13.38
N ILE A 89 -3.80 -15.43 14.69
CA ILE A 89 -4.96 -16.05 15.34
C ILE A 89 -5.61 -15.06 16.30
N THR A 90 -6.81 -15.42 16.77
CA THR A 90 -7.55 -14.68 17.78
C THR A 90 -7.98 -15.62 18.89
N SER A 91 -8.07 -15.10 20.11
CA SER A 91 -8.63 -15.85 21.23
C SER A 91 -10.12 -16.11 20.98
N VAL A 92 -10.57 -17.30 21.35
CA VAL A 92 -11.99 -17.67 21.26
C VAL A 92 -12.49 -18.15 22.60
N LYS A 93 -13.76 -17.89 22.89
CA LYS A 93 -14.40 -18.33 24.13
C LYS A 93 -15.78 -18.85 23.85
N TYR A 94 -15.97 -20.16 24.06
CA TYR A 94 -17.26 -20.81 23.89
C TYR A 94 -18.08 -20.78 25.19
N MET A 95 -19.35 -20.45 25.07
CA MET A 95 -20.26 -20.29 26.20
C MET A 95 -21.56 -21.02 25.87
N GLU A 96 -21.83 -22.11 26.57
CA GLU A 96 -22.86 -23.10 26.20
C GLU A 96 -24.30 -22.58 26.36
N LYS A 97 -24.53 -21.74 27.37
CA LYS A 97 -25.83 -21.15 27.72
C LYS A 97 -25.60 -19.69 28.07
N GLU A 98 -25.64 -18.84 27.05
CA GLU A 98 -25.24 -17.43 27.20
C GLU A 98 -26.25 -16.46 26.60
N LEU A 99 -26.87 -16.81 25.47
CA LEU A 99 -27.82 -15.95 24.80
C LEU A 99 -29.24 -16.49 24.97
N PHE A 100 -30.09 -15.72 25.65
CA PHE A 100 -31.52 -15.93 25.72
C PHE A 100 -32.18 -15.46 24.42
N VAL A 101 -32.96 -16.32 23.77
CA VAL A 101 -33.73 -15.98 22.57
C VAL A 101 -35.16 -16.47 22.75
N ASP A 102 -36.10 -15.51 22.83
CA ASP A 102 -37.54 -15.78 22.78
C ASP A 102 -37.91 -16.32 21.39
N SER A 103 -37.90 -17.65 21.27
CA SER A 103 -38.13 -18.39 20.03
C SER A 103 -39.23 -19.43 20.26
N GLN A 104 -39.77 -20.02 19.19
CA GLN A 104 -40.76 -21.09 19.31
C GLN A 104 -40.17 -22.46 19.74
N CYS A 105 -38.92 -22.49 20.23
CA CYS A 105 -38.20 -23.70 20.59
C CYS A 105 -38.50 -24.13 22.05
N GLU A 106 -38.19 -25.38 22.40
CA GLU A 106 -38.37 -25.90 23.77
C GLU A 106 -37.31 -25.38 24.77
N GLU A 107 -36.20 -24.83 24.26
CA GLU A 107 -35.12 -24.22 25.05
C GLU A 107 -34.97 -22.75 24.63
N ASP A 108 -34.76 -21.87 25.61
CA ASP A 108 -34.62 -20.44 25.39
C ASP A 108 -33.17 -19.94 25.47
N GLU A 109 -32.22 -20.78 25.92
CA GLU A 109 -30.80 -20.41 26.09
C GLU A 109 -29.93 -21.11 25.05
N PHE A 110 -29.14 -20.33 24.30
CA PHE A 110 -28.35 -20.82 23.18
C PHE A 110 -26.85 -20.55 23.38
N PRO A 111 -25.99 -21.40 22.77
CA PRO A 111 -24.56 -21.23 22.85
C PRO A 111 -24.08 -20.09 21.94
N VAL A 112 -23.03 -19.41 22.38
CA VAL A 112 -22.32 -18.40 21.59
C VAL A 112 -20.82 -18.63 21.62
N LEU A 113 -20.13 -18.12 20.62
CA LEU A 113 -18.68 -18.03 20.57
C LEU A 113 -18.26 -16.56 20.51
N LEU A 114 -17.53 -16.12 21.53
CA LEU A 114 -16.97 -14.78 21.60
C LEU A 114 -15.53 -14.79 21.08
N MET A 115 -15.21 -13.84 20.20
CA MET A 115 -13.88 -13.68 19.61
C MET A 115 -13.52 -12.18 19.58
N ASP A 116 -12.23 -11.88 19.52
CA ASP A 116 -11.79 -10.50 19.28
C ASP A 116 -12.22 -10.06 17.87
N TRP A 117 -12.75 -8.84 17.75
CA TRP A 117 -13.07 -8.28 16.43
C TRP A 117 -11.79 -7.93 15.69
N VAL A 118 -11.58 -8.52 14.51
CA VAL A 118 -10.45 -8.21 13.64
C VAL A 118 -10.87 -7.13 12.64
N GLU A 119 -10.33 -5.92 12.79
CA GLU A 119 -10.53 -4.87 11.80
C GLU A 119 -9.79 -5.21 10.50
N GLY A 120 -10.47 -5.05 9.36
CA GLY A 120 -9.93 -5.37 8.05
C GLY A 120 -11.01 -5.81 7.06
N GLU A 121 -10.56 -6.33 5.92
CA GLU A 121 -11.40 -6.96 4.90
C GLU A 121 -10.97 -8.41 4.69
N THR A 122 -11.85 -9.26 4.14
CA THR A 122 -11.46 -10.64 3.79
C THR A 122 -10.41 -10.61 2.68
N MET A 123 -9.53 -11.62 2.64
CA MET A 123 -8.55 -11.75 1.58
C MET A 123 -9.24 -11.90 0.22
N GLU A 124 -10.42 -12.52 0.16
CA GLU A 124 -11.26 -12.53 -1.03
C GLU A 124 -11.58 -11.11 -1.54
N ALA A 125 -12.14 -10.25 -0.67
CA ALA A 125 -12.50 -8.88 -1.03
C ALA A 125 -11.27 -8.07 -1.47
N TYR A 126 -10.16 -8.23 -0.73
CA TYR A 126 -8.91 -7.56 -1.07
C TYR A 126 -8.38 -8.00 -2.45
N ILE A 127 -8.40 -9.30 -2.74
CA ILE A 127 -7.98 -9.82 -4.04
C ILE A 127 -8.89 -9.27 -5.14
N ALA A 128 -10.21 -9.29 -4.95
CA ALA A 128 -11.15 -8.72 -5.92
C ALA A 128 -10.84 -7.24 -6.23
N ALA A 129 -10.46 -6.46 -5.21
CA ALA A 129 -10.12 -5.04 -5.37
C ALA A 129 -8.70 -4.80 -5.93
N ASN A 130 -7.75 -5.73 -5.73
CA ASN A 130 -6.32 -5.48 -5.94
C ASN A 130 -5.61 -6.45 -6.88
N TYR A 131 -6.26 -7.47 -7.45
CA TYR A 131 -5.58 -8.51 -8.25
C TYR A 131 -4.80 -7.98 -9.46
N GLN A 132 -5.17 -6.82 -9.99
CA GLN A 132 -4.46 -6.15 -11.08
C GLN A 132 -3.20 -5.39 -10.61
N ASN A 133 -3.09 -5.10 -9.31
CA ASN A 133 -1.91 -4.46 -8.71
C ASN A 133 -0.86 -5.52 -8.36
N GLN A 134 0.18 -5.61 -9.19
CA GLN A 134 1.25 -6.59 -9.07
C GLN A 134 1.98 -6.53 -7.71
N SER A 135 2.24 -5.33 -7.20
CA SER A 135 2.96 -5.12 -5.94
C SER A 135 2.12 -5.53 -4.73
N ALA A 136 0.82 -5.19 -4.74
CA ALA A 136 -0.13 -5.61 -3.72
C ALA A 136 -0.23 -7.14 -3.66
N MET A 137 -0.40 -7.79 -4.82
CA MET A 137 -0.48 -9.25 -4.91
C MET A 137 0.84 -9.94 -4.55
N SER A 138 1.98 -9.36 -4.90
CA SER A 138 3.29 -9.90 -4.52
C SER A 138 3.51 -9.82 -3.00
N MET A 139 3.14 -8.70 -2.36
CA MET A 139 3.22 -8.56 -0.92
C MET A 139 2.23 -9.47 -0.19
N LEU A 140 1.02 -9.62 -0.72
CA LEU A 140 0.03 -10.56 -0.21
C LEU A 140 0.55 -12.00 -0.27
N CYS A 141 1.09 -12.43 -1.43
CA CYS A 141 1.72 -13.74 -1.60
C CYS A 141 2.84 -13.97 -0.57
N TYR A 142 3.69 -12.98 -0.34
CA TYR A 142 4.78 -13.08 0.64
C TYR A 142 4.27 -13.20 2.08
N ARG A 143 3.28 -12.39 2.47
CA ARG A 143 2.67 -12.41 3.80
C ARG A 143 1.91 -13.71 4.04
N PHE A 144 1.20 -14.19 3.02
CA PHE A 144 0.54 -15.49 3.05
C PHE A 144 1.57 -16.61 3.20
N GLY A 145 2.66 -16.60 2.43
CA GLY A 145 3.74 -17.58 2.57
C GLY A 145 4.33 -17.64 3.98
N LYS A 146 4.46 -16.49 4.66
CA LYS A 146 4.85 -16.45 6.08
C LYS A 146 3.81 -17.05 7.01
N MET A 147 2.54 -16.73 6.82
CA MET A 147 1.44 -17.28 7.60
C MET A 147 1.35 -18.80 7.41
N ALA A 148 1.43 -19.29 6.17
CA ALA A 148 1.45 -20.71 5.83
C ALA A 148 2.63 -21.43 6.49
N ALA A 149 3.83 -20.85 6.41
CA ALA A 149 5.01 -21.41 7.08
C ALA A 149 4.86 -21.45 8.60
N TRP A 150 4.24 -20.44 9.20
CA TRP A 150 3.94 -20.40 10.63
C TRP A 150 2.89 -21.45 11.02
N LEU A 151 1.77 -21.53 10.30
CA LEU A 151 0.67 -22.46 10.58
C LEU A 151 1.17 -23.92 10.51
N ARG A 152 1.94 -24.27 9.46
CA ARG A 152 2.56 -25.61 9.33
C ARG A 152 3.57 -25.95 10.41
N SER A 153 4.04 -24.98 11.18
CA SER A 153 4.96 -25.23 12.29
C SER A 153 4.25 -25.46 13.63
N GLN A 154 2.93 -25.36 13.67
CA GLN A 154 2.12 -25.55 14.87
C GLN A 154 1.71 -27.01 15.08
N SER A 155 1.30 -27.34 16.30
CA SER A 155 0.68 -28.61 16.73
C SER A 155 -0.80 -28.73 16.37
N PHE A 156 -1.33 -27.73 15.68
CA PHE A 156 -2.72 -27.56 15.31
C PHE A 156 -2.83 -27.11 13.85
N ALA A 157 -4.01 -27.26 13.27
CA ALA A 157 -4.34 -26.83 11.92
C ALA A 157 -5.75 -26.24 11.89
N HIS A 158 -6.00 -25.28 11.01
CA HIS A 158 -7.27 -24.59 10.87
C HIS A 158 -8.37 -25.47 10.24
N GLY A 159 -8.03 -26.35 9.31
CA GLY A 159 -8.93 -27.32 8.70
C GLY A 159 -9.91 -26.80 7.65
N ASP A 160 -9.98 -25.49 7.42
CA ASP A 160 -10.76 -24.86 6.33
C ASP A 160 -10.11 -23.55 5.86
N VAL A 161 -8.79 -23.57 5.62
CA VAL A 161 -8.09 -22.38 5.11
C VAL A 161 -8.59 -22.03 3.71
N LYS A 162 -9.15 -20.83 3.58
CA LYS A 162 -9.63 -20.23 2.33
C LYS A 162 -9.57 -18.69 2.42
N PRO A 163 -9.60 -17.96 1.28
CA PRO A 163 -9.52 -16.49 1.29
C PRO A 163 -10.56 -15.79 2.17
N ASP A 164 -11.77 -16.33 2.28
CA ASP A 164 -12.83 -15.78 3.13
C ASP A 164 -12.50 -15.86 4.64
N ASN A 165 -11.80 -16.92 5.06
CA ASN A 165 -11.40 -17.16 6.45
C ASN A 165 -10.08 -16.46 6.84
N ILE A 166 -9.60 -15.53 6.01
CA ILE A 166 -8.38 -14.77 6.26
C ILE A 166 -8.68 -13.28 6.15
N ILE A 167 -8.54 -12.55 7.24
CA ILE A 167 -8.69 -11.10 7.28
C ILE A 167 -7.34 -10.43 7.01
N ILE A 168 -7.36 -9.41 6.16
CA ILE A 168 -6.26 -8.50 5.92
C ILE A 168 -6.51 -7.23 6.73
N ARG A 169 -5.67 -7.02 7.75
CA ARG A 169 -5.74 -5.83 8.61
C ARG A 169 -5.32 -4.57 7.84
N PRO A 170 -5.62 -3.36 8.32
CA PRO A 170 -5.20 -2.11 7.66
C PRO A 170 -3.68 -1.95 7.46
N ASP A 171 -2.85 -2.53 8.36
CA ASP A 171 -1.40 -2.59 8.21
C ASP A 171 -0.93 -3.67 7.19
N GLY A 172 -1.90 -4.46 6.73
CA GLY A 172 -1.80 -5.56 5.80
C GLY A 172 -1.27 -6.86 6.42
N SER A 173 -1.17 -6.96 7.75
CA SER A 173 -0.98 -8.24 8.42
C SER A 173 -2.20 -9.15 8.21
N LEU A 174 -1.99 -10.47 8.31
CA LEU A 174 -3.02 -11.48 8.07
C LEU A 174 -3.49 -12.06 9.41
N THR A 175 -4.76 -12.42 9.49
CA THR A 175 -5.35 -13.10 10.64
C THR A 175 -6.38 -14.10 10.18
N LEU A 176 -6.27 -15.33 10.67
CA LEU A 176 -7.23 -16.41 10.46
C LEU A 176 -8.44 -16.20 11.36
N VAL A 177 -9.61 -16.50 10.83
CA VAL A 177 -10.91 -16.46 11.52
C VAL A 177 -11.70 -17.71 11.14
N ASP A 178 -12.78 -17.98 11.88
CA ASP A 178 -13.66 -19.14 11.66
C ASP A 178 -13.01 -20.52 11.92
N TYR A 179 -12.83 -20.85 13.20
CA TYR A 179 -12.15 -22.07 13.63
C TYR A 179 -13.05 -23.33 13.68
N ASP A 180 -14.19 -23.34 12.98
CA ASP A 180 -15.13 -24.48 12.97
C ASP A 180 -14.46 -25.79 12.50
N GLY A 181 -13.46 -25.70 11.61
CA GLY A 181 -12.72 -26.84 11.07
C GLY A 181 -11.47 -27.24 11.85
N MET A 182 -11.14 -26.52 12.92
CA MET A 182 -9.80 -26.55 13.54
C MET A 182 -9.50 -27.89 14.22
N PHE A 183 -8.31 -28.41 13.95
CA PHE A 183 -7.69 -29.53 14.64
C PHE A 183 -6.70 -29.03 15.69
N VAL A 184 -6.78 -29.55 16.91
CA VAL A 184 -5.74 -29.38 17.95
C VAL A 184 -5.31 -30.75 18.48
N SER A 185 -4.13 -30.84 19.09
CA SER A 185 -3.52 -32.12 19.46
C SER A 185 -4.37 -32.99 20.40
N SER A 186 -5.21 -32.40 21.25
CA SER A 186 -6.15 -33.15 22.11
C SER A 186 -7.25 -33.87 21.35
N MET A 187 -7.51 -33.49 20.10
CA MET A 187 -8.55 -34.08 19.24
C MET A 187 -8.07 -35.33 18.50
N LYS A 188 -6.79 -35.72 18.63
CA LYS A 188 -6.19 -36.81 17.87
C LYS A 188 -7.00 -38.10 17.96
N GLY A 189 -7.36 -38.66 16.81
CA GLY A 189 -8.21 -39.86 16.68
C GLY A 189 -9.71 -39.57 16.55
N SER A 190 -10.11 -38.30 16.64
CA SER A 190 -11.46 -37.84 16.30
C SER A 190 -11.63 -37.69 14.79
N LYS A 191 -12.86 -37.48 14.33
CA LYS A 191 -13.15 -37.15 12.94
C LYS A 191 -13.29 -35.64 12.76
N SER A 192 -12.89 -35.14 11.59
CA SER A 192 -13.08 -33.74 11.25
C SER A 192 -14.57 -33.39 11.23
N PRO A 193 -14.97 -32.21 11.72
CA PRO A 193 -16.35 -31.74 11.60
C PRO A 193 -16.74 -31.38 10.16
N THR A 194 -15.76 -31.18 9.27
CA THR A 194 -15.96 -30.75 7.88
C THR A 194 -14.95 -31.40 6.93
N ILE A 195 -15.35 -31.64 5.68
CA ILE A 195 -14.41 -32.02 4.61
C ILE A 195 -13.68 -30.80 4.02
N GLY A 196 -13.97 -29.60 4.52
CA GLY A 196 -13.45 -28.33 4.02
C GLY A 196 -14.17 -27.84 2.76
N THR A 197 -13.80 -26.64 2.33
CA THR A 197 -14.34 -26.00 1.13
C THR A 197 -13.77 -26.66 -0.13
N LYS A 198 -14.64 -27.17 -1.01
CA LYS A 198 -14.25 -28.03 -2.15
C LYS A 198 -13.13 -27.48 -3.04
N ASP A 199 -13.12 -26.18 -3.30
CA ASP A 199 -12.12 -25.53 -4.16
C ASP A 199 -10.76 -25.29 -3.46
N PHE A 200 -10.67 -25.55 -2.16
CA PHE A 200 -9.44 -25.41 -1.37
C PHE A 200 -9.02 -26.70 -0.67
N SER A 201 -9.95 -27.62 -0.40
CA SER A 201 -9.69 -28.92 0.21
C SER A 201 -9.10 -29.93 -0.79
N HIS A 202 -8.28 -30.86 -0.30
CA HIS A 202 -7.76 -31.94 -1.14
C HIS A 202 -8.91 -32.78 -1.74
N PRO A 203 -8.89 -33.14 -3.04
CA PRO A 203 -10.02 -33.81 -3.71
C PRO A 203 -10.37 -35.22 -3.16
N LEU A 204 -9.44 -35.82 -2.42
CA LEU A 204 -9.60 -37.11 -1.73
C LEU A 204 -9.70 -36.96 -0.20
N ARG A 205 -9.91 -35.74 0.33
CA ARG A 205 -10.10 -35.52 1.76
C ARG A 205 -11.35 -36.24 2.25
N THR A 206 -11.25 -36.90 3.40
CA THR A 206 -12.38 -37.48 4.13
C THR A 206 -12.42 -36.91 5.55
N MET A 207 -13.48 -37.21 6.30
CA MET A 207 -13.57 -36.84 7.72
C MET A 207 -12.52 -37.54 8.59
N ASP A 208 -11.85 -38.59 8.09
CA ASP A 208 -10.79 -39.30 8.83
C ASP A 208 -9.42 -38.62 8.66
N ASP A 209 -9.24 -37.76 7.66
CA ASP A 209 -8.04 -36.95 7.46
C ASP A 209 -8.07 -35.73 8.43
N PHE A 210 -8.04 -35.99 9.75
CA PHE A 210 -8.15 -34.96 10.80
C PHE A 210 -6.91 -34.93 11.71
N ASP A 211 -5.88 -34.25 11.23
CA ASP A 211 -4.60 -34.10 11.92
C ASP A 211 -3.94 -32.74 11.60
N GLU A 212 -2.72 -32.53 12.11
CA GLU A 212 -1.94 -31.31 11.93
C GLU A 212 -1.58 -30.98 10.46
N THR A 213 -1.75 -31.92 9.53
CA THR A 213 -1.39 -31.75 8.11
C THR A 213 -2.58 -31.40 7.22
N ILE A 214 -3.79 -31.34 7.78
CA ILE A 214 -5.06 -31.18 7.03
C ILE A 214 -5.10 -29.93 6.12
N ASP A 215 -4.32 -28.90 6.43
CA ASP A 215 -4.24 -27.64 5.67
C ASP A 215 -3.16 -27.64 4.59
N ASP A 216 -2.26 -28.63 4.54
CA ASP A 216 -1.07 -28.59 3.68
C ASP A 216 -1.42 -28.39 2.20
N PHE A 217 -2.49 -29.04 1.73
CA PHE A 217 -3.00 -28.86 0.38
C PHE A 217 -3.58 -27.46 0.14
N SER A 218 -4.45 -26.98 1.04
CA SER A 218 -5.08 -25.67 0.93
C SER A 218 -4.03 -24.56 0.89
N LEU A 219 -3.05 -24.63 1.78
CA LEU A 219 -1.93 -23.68 1.84
C LEU A 219 -1.13 -23.71 0.54
N ALA A 220 -0.80 -24.89 0.01
CA ALA A 220 -0.05 -25.00 -1.23
C ALA A 220 -0.82 -24.46 -2.44
N SER A 221 -2.11 -24.75 -2.53
CA SER A 221 -2.98 -24.26 -3.62
C SER A 221 -3.14 -22.74 -3.59
N ILE A 222 -3.41 -22.16 -2.41
CA ILE A 222 -3.55 -20.71 -2.25
C ILE A 222 -2.22 -20.00 -2.52
N ALA A 223 -1.10 -20.49 -1.97
CA ALA A 223 0.21 -19.89 -2.19
C ALA A 223 0.59 -19.89 -3.68
N LEU A 224 0.39 -21.03 -4.38
CA LEU A 224 0.64 -21.12 -5.81
C LEU A 224 -0.25 -20.16 -6.59
N SER A 225 -1.54 -20.09 -6.26
CA SER A 225 -2.49 -19.19 -6.92
C SER A 225 -2.11 -17.73 -6.74
N LEU A 226 -1.78 -17.30 -5.51
CA LEU A 226 -1.35 -15.93 -5.22
C LEU A 226 -0.07 -15.56 -5.97
N LYS A 227 0.92 -16.46 -6.03
CA LYS A 227 2.16 -16.24 -6.79
C LYS A 227 1.90 -16.14 -8.29
N ALA A 228 1.03 -17.00 -8.81
CA ALA A 228 0.66 -16.97 -10.23
C ALA A 228 -0.06 -15.67 -10.61
N ILE A 229 -1.03 -15.24 -9.79
CA ILE A 229 -1.76 -13.98 -9.98
C ILE A 229 -0.81 -12.79 -9.85
N SER A 230 0.12 -12.80 -8.89
CA SER A 230 1.11 -11.73 -8.72
C SER A 230 2.10 -11.64 -9.88
N MET A 231 2.27 -12.69 -10.68
CA MET A 231 3.10 -12.68 -11.89
C MET A 231 2.29 -12.32 -13.14
N LYS A 232 1.03 -12.75 -13.22
CA LYS A 232 0.15 -12.58 -14.37
C LYS A 232 -1.31 -12.49 -13.92
N SER A 233 -1.76 -11.27 -13.62
CA SER A 233 -3.10 -11.00 -13.07
C SER A 233 -4.25 -11.49 -13.95
N THR A 234 -4.06 -11.46 -15.28
CA THR A 234 -5.05 -11.94 -16.27
C THR A 234 -5.40 -13.42 -16.12
N LEU A 235 -4.60 -14.21 -15.39
CA LEU A 235 -4.97 -15.60 -15.08
C LEU A 235 -6.23 -15.68 -14.23
N LEU A 236 -6.46 -14.71 -13.33
CA LEU A 236 -7.68 -14.66 -12.52
C LEU A 236 -8.90 -14.38 -13.41
N ASP A 237 -8.79 -13.46 -14.37
CA ASP A 237 -9.89 -13.13 -15.30
C ASP A 237 -10.31 -14.31 -16.18
N ILE A 238 -9.34 -15.14 -16.59
CA ILE A 238 -9.58 -16.23 -17.56
C ILE A 238 -10.04 -17.52 -16.87
N TYR A 239 -9.43 -17.85 -15.73
CA TYR A 239 -9.57 -19.16 -15.12
C TYR A 239 -10.24 -19.13 -13.76
N GLY A 240 -10.24 -17.98 -13.08
CA GLY A 240 -10.52 -17.89 -11.66
C GLY A 240 -11.70 -17.01 -11.29
N ALA A 241 -11.78 -16.75 -10.00
CA ALA A 241 -12.61 -15.74 -9.35
C ALA A 241 -12.03 -15.50 -7.94
N SER A 242 -12.38 -14.40 -7.27
CA SER A 242 -11.80 -14.06 -5.96
C SER A 242 -12.10 -15.11 -4.88
N ASP A 243 -13.27 -15.75 -4.96
CA ASP A 243 -13.80 -16.76 -4.04
C ASP A 243 -13.13 -18.14 -4.16
N ARG A 244 -12.58 -18.49 -5.33
CA ARG A 244 -11.92 -19.79 -5.59
C ARG A 244 -10.48 -19.71 -6.09
N LEU A 245 -9.96 -18.50 -6.29
CA LEU A 245 -8.69 -18.22 -6.95
C LEU A 245 -8.62 -18.90 -8.32
N LEU A 246 -7.52 -19.60 -8.65
CA LEU A 246 -7.28 -20.10 -10.00
C LEU A 246 -7.89 -21.48 -10.27
N PHE A 247 -8.07 -22.31 -9.25
CA PHE A 247 -8.41 -23.71 -9.42
C PHE A 247 -9.86 -24.00 -9.03
N SER A 248 -10.44 -25.03 -9.65
CA SER A 248 -11.69 -25.64 -9.22
C SER A 248 -11.45 -27.06 -8.70
N GLU A 249 -12.42 -27.64 -7.98
CA GLU A 249 -12.37 -29.06 -7.59
C GLU A 249 -12.01 -30.00 -8.76
N ASN A 250 -12.54 -29.72 -9.96
CA ASN A 250 -12.30 -30.54 -11.15
C ASN A 250 -10.85 -30.45 -11.65
N ASP A 251 -10.19 -29.30 -11.49
CA ASP A 251 -8.78 -29.14 -11.87
C ASP A 251 -7.87 -30.04 -11.02
N TYR A 252 -8.20 -30.20 -9.74
CA TYR A 252 -7.46 -31.09 -8.84
C TYR A 252 -7.71 -32.57 -9.12
N ARG A 253 -8.96 -32.94 -9.45
CA ARG A 253 -9.32 -34.33 -9.77
C ARG A 253 -8.72 -34.79 -11.10
N ASN A 254 -8.58 -33.88 -12.05
CA ASN A 254 -8.14 -34.19 -13.42
C ASN A 254 -7.00 -33.27 -13.89
N PRO A 255 -5.83 -33.29 -13.21
CA PRO A 255 -4.77 -32.31 -13.46
C PRO A 255 -4.22 -32.36 -14.90
N SER A 256 -4.23 -33.54 -15.54
CA SER A 256 -3.79 -33.69 -16.93
C SER A 256 -4.65 -32.94 -17.94
N ASN A 257 -5.91 -32.65 -17.60
CA ASN A 257 -6.87 -31.95 -18.45
C ASN A 257 -7.11 -30.50 -18.00
N SER A 258 -6.43 -30.05 -16.93
CA SER A 258 -6.61 -28.71 -16.40
C SER A 258 -5.95 -27.68 -17.31
N LYS A 259 -6.77 -26.76 -17.82
CA LYS A 259 -6.29 -25.60 -18.59
C LYS A 259 -5.49 -24.64 -17.71
N VAL A 260 -5.82 -24.57 -16.42
CA VAL A 260 -5.12 -23.76 -15.43
C VAL A 260 -3.69 -24.26 -15.29
N ILE A 261 -3.51 -25.55 -15.02
CA ILE A 261 -2.18 -26.18 -14.91
C ILE A 261 -1.38 -26.00 -16.20
N SER A 262 -2.02 -26.11 -17.37
CA SER A 262 -1.38 -25.87 -18.66
C SER A 262 -0.87 -24.43 -18.79
N ALA A 263 -1.69 -23.43 -18.43
CA ALA A 263 -1.32 -22.02 -18.48
C ALA A 263 -0.20 -21.65 -17.49
N LEU A 264 -0.16 -22.31 -16.33
CA LEU A 264 0.86 -22.11 -15.30
C LEU A 264 2.28 -22.51 -15.75
N GLN A 265 2.41 -23.35 -16.79
CA GLN A 265 3.72 -23.77 -17.32
C GLN A 265 4.55 -22.59 -17.84
N GLU A 266 3.89 -21.53 -18.32
CA GLU A 266 4.56 -20.31 -18.79
C GLU A 266 5.33 -19.58 -17.68
N LEU A 267 5.00 -19.83 -16.41
CA LEU A 267 5.60 -19.16 -15.25
C LEU A 267 6.80 -19.91 -14.66
N MET A 268 7.16 -21.09 -15.22
CA MET A 268 8.21 -21.97 -14.68
C MET A 268 9.64 -21.39 -14.75
N CYS A 269 9.84 -20.20 -15.31
CA CYS A 269 11.13 -19.52 -15.23
C CYS A 269 11.40 -18.88 -13.85
N ASP A 270 10.37 -18.67 -13.02
CA ASP A 270 10.52 -18.12 -11.67
C ASP A 270 10.76 -19.24 -10.64
N LYS A 271 11.80 -19.07 -9.83
CA LYS A 271 12.26 -20.07 -8.86
C LYS A 271 11.26 -20.27 -7.72
N ASP A 272 10.67 -19.20 -7.19
CA ASP A 272 9.70 -19.27 -6.10
C ASP A 272 8.41 -19.91 -6.59
N PHE A 273 7.98 -19.56 -7.81
CA PHE A 273 6.87 -20.21 -8.50
C PHE A 273 7.11 -21.71 -8.66
N CYS A 274 8.28 -22.13 -9.15
CA CYS A 274 8.62 -23.55 -9.28
C CYS A 274 8.61 -24.28 -7.95
N THR A 275 9.04 -23.62 -6.88
CA THR A 275 9.04 -24.18 -5.52
C THR A 275 7.60 -24.40 -5.05
N LEU A 276 6.74 -23.39 -5.17
CA LEU A 276 5.33 -23.48 -4.79
C LEU A 276 4.56 -24.48 -5.67
N TYR A 277 4.84 -24.53 -6.96
CA TYR A 277 4.27 -25.51 -7.87
C TYR A 277 4.66 -26.94 -7.48
N SER A 278 5.92 -27.15 -7.06
CA SER A 278 6.39 -28.44 -6.58
C SER A 278 5.71 -28.86 -5.27
N LEU A 279 5.52 -27.92 -4.33
CA LEU A 279 4.76 -28.15 -3.10
C LEU A 279 3.30 -28.51 -3.40
N PHE A 280 2.65 -27.76 -4.30
CA PHE A 280 1.28 -28.04 -4.73
C PHE A 280 1.15 -29.45 -5.31
N MET A 281 2.03 -29.84 -6.24
CA MET A 281 2.01 -31.18 -6.83
C MET A 281 2.26 -32.28 -5.80
N LEU A 282 3.14 -32.04 -4.82
CA LEU A 282 3.41 -33.01 -3.76
C LEU A 282 2.22 -33.14 -2.80
N ALA A 283 1.61 -32.01 -2.40
CA ALA A 283 0.42 -32.00 -1.56
C ALA A 283 -0.77 -32.66 -2.27
N LEU A 284 -0.95 -32.44 -3.57
CA LEU A 284 -1.96 -33.11 -4.39
C LEU A 284 -1.73 -34.63 -4.48
N ALA A 285 -0.47 -35.07 -4.46
CA ALA A 285 -0.13 -36.49 -4.56
C ALA A 285 -0.20 -37.22 -3.21
N ARG A 286 0.12 -36.53 -2.10
CA ARG A 286 0.33 -37.14 -0.78
C ARG A 286 -0.63 -36.68 0.31
N LYS A 287 -1.48 -35.67 0.05
CA LYS A 287 -2.28 -34.91 1.02
C LYS A 287 -1.48 -34.08 2.03
N GLU A 288 -0.26 -34.49 2.34
CA GLU A 288 0.62 -33.86 3.32
C GLU A 288 1.95 -33.38 2.70
N LEU A 289 2.63 -32.49 3.42
CA LEU A 289 3.93 -31.91 3.13
C LEU A 289 4.91 -32.09 4.31
N SER A 290 4.66 -33.03 5.22
CA SER A 290 5.48 -33.29 6.42
C SER A 290 6.98 -33.48 6.11
N ALA A 291 7.31 -34.08 4.97
CA ALA A 291 8.69 -34.26 4.49
C ALA A 291 9.35 -32.97 3.92
N CYS A 292 8.60 -31.89 3.78
CA CYS A 292 9.06 -30.62 3.20
C CYS A 292 9.15 -29.53 4.26
N SER A 293 10.27 -28.80 4.24
CA SER A 293 10.46 -27.63 5.09
C SER A 293 9.35 -26.60 4.86
N PHE A 294 8.67 -26.19 5.94
CA PHE A 294 7.65 -25.13 5.90
C PHE A 294 8.20 -23.79 5.41
N ARG A 295 9.51 -23.56 5.49
CA ARG A 295 10.16 -22.35 4.95
C ARG A 295 10.10 -22.27 3.43
N LEU A 296 9.80 -23.36 2.72
CA LEU A 296 9.66 -23.37 1.26
C LEU A 296 8.43 -22.57 0.78
N PHE A 297 7.48 -22.25 1.66
CA PHE A 297 6.39 -21.32 1.37
C PHE A 297 6.84 -19.86 1.32
N ILE A 298 7.98 -19.53 1.95
CA ILE A 298 8.47 -18.15 2.05
C ILE A 298 9.37 -17.87 0.85
N GLY A 299 8.80 -17.22 -0.16
CA GLY A 299 9.55 -16.66 -1.28
C GLY A 299 10.41 -15.46 -0.86
N GLU A 300 11.15 -14.91 -1.82
CA GLU A 300 11.90 -13.67 -1.58
C GLU A 300 10.92 -12.56 -1.18
N LYS A 301 11.26 -11.81 -0.12
CA LYS A 301 10.48 -10.63 0.24
C LYS A 301 10.46 -9.73 -0.99
N PRO A 302 9.29 -9.42 -1.56
CA PRO A 302 9.22 -8.51 -2.69
C PRO A 302 9.99 -7.27 -2.26
N ASN A 303 10.98 -6.87 -3.06
CA ASN A 303 11.79 -5.72 -2.77
C ASN A 303 10.93 -4.48 -3.06
N ILE A 304 9.93 -4.28 -2.21
CA ILE A 304 9.22 -3.04 -2.07
C ILE A 304 10.20 -2.16 -1.30
N SER A 305 11.21 -1.68 -2.01
CA SER A 305 11.62 -0.30 -1.78
C SER A 305 10.32 0.54 -1.78
N PRO A 306 10.28 1.71 -1.16
CA PRO A 306 9.20 2.68 -1.40
C PRO A 306 9.06 3.11 -2.89
N VAL A 307 9.64 2.36 -3.83
CA VAL A 307 9.94 2.67 -5.21
C VAL A 307 9.91 1.38 -6.06
N MET A 308 8.76 0.73 -6.17
CA MET A 308 8.44 -0.04 -7.38
C MET A 308 7.03 0.30 -7.83
N ASN A 309 7.00 1.47 -8.46
CA ASN A 309 6.11 1.90 -9.51
C ASN A 309 5.35 0.75 -10.23
N GLU A 310 4.01 0.71 -10.14
CA GLU A 310 3.29 1.06 -11.38
C GLU A 310 3.92 2.40 -11.77
N ASP A 311 4.51 2.56 -12.95
CA ASP A 311 4.96 3.87 -13.44
C ASP A 311 3.72 4.74 -13.60
N LEU A 312 3.14 5.13 -12.47
CA LEU A 312 2.18 6.18 -12.33
C LEU A 312 3.05 7.41 -12.49
N SER A 313 3.31 7.71 -13.77
CA SER A 313 3.91 8.96 -14.18
C SER A 313 3.17 10.09 -13.47
N THR A 314 3.93 11.10 -13.05
CA THR A 314 3.34 12.36 -12.63
C THR A 314 2.68 13.05 -13.82
N GLU A 315 2.98 12.67 -15.06
CA GLU A 315 2.24 13.15 -16.23
C GLU A 315 0.80 12.62 -16.26
N THR A 316 -0.11 13.54 -16.55
CA THR A 316 -1.54 13.26 -16.72
C THR A 316 -1.85 12.96 -18.20
N THR A 317 -2.59 11.88 -18.48
CA THR A 317 -3.08 11.54 -19.82
C THR A 317 -4.46 12.15 -20.12
N LYS A 318 -4.83 12.23 -21.41
CA LYS A 318 -6.15 12.75 -21.83
C LYS A 318 -7.28 11.82 -21.40
N GLU A 319 -7.01 10.53 -21.41
CA GLU A 319 -7.91 9.46 -21.02
C GLU A 319 -8.22 9.54 -19.52
N GLU A 320 -7.20 9.68 -18.67
CA GLU A 320 -7.37 9.89 -17.22
C GLU A 320 -8.23 11.13 -16.93
N LEU A 321 -8.00 12.26 -17.62
CA LEU A 321 -8.81 13.47 -17.45
C LEU A 321 -10.27 13.34 -17.90
N LYS A 322 -10.53 12.44 -18.86
CA LYS A 322 -11.87 12.18 -19.39
C LYS A 322 -12.66 11.26 -18.46
N GLU A 323 -11.98 10.28 -17.85
CA GLU A 323 -12.57 9.32 -16.91
C GLU A 323 -12.49 9.76 -15.45
N ALA A 324 -11.89 10.93 -15.20
CA ALA A 324 -11.70 11.46 -13.86
C ALA A 324 -13.03 11.61 -13.11
N PHE A 325 -13.06 11.16 -11.86
CA PHE A 325 -14.10 11.62 -10.95
C PHE A 325 -13.73 12.99 -10.40
N VAL A 326 -14.73 13.76 -10.01
CA VAL A 326 -14.58 15.14 -9.55
C VAL A 326 -15.13 15.23 -8.13
N ASP A 327 -14.38 15.83 -7.22
CA ASP A 327 -14.85 16.09 -5.87
C ASP A 327 -15.78 17.32 -5.80
N GLU A 328 -16.27 17.63 -4.60
CA GLU A 328 -17.16 18.77 -4.32
C GLU A 328 -16.51 20.14 -4.59
N TRP A 329 -15.18 20.21 -4.68
CA TRP A 329 -14.39 21.43 -4.94
C TRP A 329 -13.98 21.55 -6.42
N GLY A 330 -14.39 20.60 -7.27
CA GLY A 330 -14.05 20.58 -8.69
C GLY A 330 -12.68 19.95 -8.99
N VAL A 331 -12.01 19.35 -8.00
CA VAL A 331 -10.72 18.68 -8.17
C VAL A 331 -10.91 17.34 -8.85
N LYS A 332 -10.09 17.09 -9.86
CA LYS A 332 -10.12 15.88 -10.68
C LYS A 332 -9.14 14.84 -10.17
N TYR A 333 -9.64 13.64 -9.93
CA TYR A 333 -8.86 12.48 -9.55
C TYR A 333 -8.99 11.39 -10.62
N SER A 334 -7.98 10.54 -10.77
CA SER A 334 -8.09 9.32 -11.59
C SER A 334 -9.25 8.45 -11.13
N LYS A 335 -9.77 7.62 -12.02
CA LYS A 335 -10.93 6.76 -11.73
C LYS A 335 -10.75 5.88 -10.48
N ASP A 336 -9.53 5.44 -10.21
CA ASP A 336 -9.13 4.65 -9.03
C ASP A 336 -8.77 5.50 -7.79
N GLY A 337 -8.80 6.82 -7.90
CA GLY A 337 -8.44 7.76 -6.82
C GLY A 337 -6.97 7.84 -6.47
N ARG A 338 -6.09 7.11 -7.16
CA ARG A 338 -4.65 7.05 -6.86
C ARG A 338 -3.87 8.28 -7.34
N LYS A 339 -4.37 9.02 -8.34
CA LYS A 339 -3.75 10.25 -8.85
C LYS A 339 -4.68 11.46 -8.68
N LEU A 340 -4.14 12.56 -8.17
CA LEU A 340 -4.75 13.88 -8.27
C LEU A 340 -4.26 14.51 -9.57
N LEU A 341 -5.17 14.67 -10.54
CA LEU A 341 -4.84 15.00 -11.92
C LEU A 341 -4.84 16.51 -12.18
N LYS A 342 -5.83 17.23 -11.62
CA LYS A 342 -6.01 18.65 -11.88
C LYS A 342 -6.92 19.33 -10.86
N VAL A 343 -6.50 20.50 -10.40
CA VAL A 343 -7.28 21.40 -9.55
C VAL A 343 -7.83 22.55 -10.39
N PRO A 344 -9.05 23.04 -10.11
CA PRO A 344 -9.53 24.28 -10.71
C PRO A 344 -8.75 25.47 -10.16
N GLY A 345 -8.24 26.36 -11.03
CA GLY A 345 -7.41 27.51 -10.64
C GLY A 345 -8.10 28.58 -9.78
N VAL A 346 -9.36 28.34 -9.36
CA VAL A 346 -10.14 29.19 -8.46
C VAL A 346 -10.26 28.60 -7.05
N LEU A 347 -9.56 27.50 -6.75
CA LEU A 347 -9.56 26.91 -5.41
C LEU A 347 -9.08 27.96 -4.39
N ASN A 348 -9.94 28.27 -3.42
CA ASN A 348 -9.75 29.36 -2.48
C ASN A 348 -9.78 28.81 -1.05
N GLY A 349 -8.81 29.20 -0.22
CA GLY A 349 -8.71 28.77 1.17
C GLY A 349 -7.91 27.48 1.33
N ALA A 350 -8.35 26.62 2.25
CA ALA A 350 -7.69 25.37 2.61
C ALA A 350 -8.23 24.19 1.79
N TYR A 351 -7.35 23.25 1.44
CA TYR A 351 -7.74 22.01 0.76
C TYR A 351 -7.03 20.80 1.34
N SER A 352 -7.76 19.69 1.51
CA SER A 352 -7.19 18.42 1.91
C SER A 352 -7.23 17.44 0.75
N VAL A 353 -6.06 16.95 0.34
CA VAL A 353 -5.96 15.88 -0.66
C VAL A 353 -6.59 14.61 -0.07
N LYS A 354 -7.35 13.88 -0.90
CA LYS A 354 -8.10 12.70 -0.48
C LYS A 354 -7.17 11.56 -0.01
N GLU A 355 -7.53 10.90 1.08
CA GLU A 355 -6.80 9.72 1.56
C GLU A 355 -6.79 8.60 0.51
N GLY A 356 -5.67 7.90 0.39
CA GLY A 356 -5.46 6.89 -0.65
C GLY A 356 -4.86 7.43 -1.95
N THR A 357 -4.84 8.75 -2.16
CA THR A 357 -4.08 9.36 -3.27
C THR A 357 -2.59 9.08 -3.09
N ARG A 358 -1.96 8.54 -4.15
CA ARG A 358 -0.55 8.17 -4.21
C ARG A 358 0.29 9.27 -4.88
N ILE A 359 -0.24 9.92 -5.91
CA ILE A 359 0.52 10.90 -6.69
C ILE A 359 -0.28 12.18 -6.88
N ILE A 360 0.42 13.30 -6.75
CA ILE A 360 -0.06 14.61 -7.21
C ILE A 360 0.63 14.87 -8.56
N CYS A 361 -0.13 14.82 -9.64
CA CYS A 361 0.37 14.85 -11.01
C CYS A 361 0.83 16.25 -11.43
N ASP A 362 1.78 16.33 -12.36
CA ASP A 362 2.37 17.56 -12.86
C ASP A 362 1.34 18.67 -13.11
N ARG A 363 1.65 19.86 -12.59
CA ARG A 363 0.85 21.07 -12.75
C ARG A 363 -0.57 20.94 -12.17
N ALA A 364 -0.86 20.00 -11.27
CA ALA A 364 -2.23 19.83 -10.81
C ALA A 364 -2.73 21.07 -10.06
N PHE A 365 -1.89 21.70 -9.24
CA PHE A 365 -2.18 22.96 -8.56
C PHE A 365 -1.58 24.22 -9.23
N LEU A 366 -1.11 24.11 -10.49
CA LEU A 366 -0.49 25.22 -11.22
C LEU A 366 -1.37 26.49 -11.21
N GLY A 367 -0.81 27.57 -10.66
CA GLY A 367 -1.44 28.88 -10.63
C GLY A 367 -2.60 29.02 -9.66
N CYS A 368 -2.77 28.10 -8.71
CA CYS A 368 -3.77 28.22 -7.62
C CYS A 368 -3.36 29.34 -6.65
N GLY A 369 -3.44 30.60 -7.09
CA GLY A 369 -2.90 31.76 -6.41
C GLY A 369 -3.62 32.11 -5.10
N SER A 370 -4.86 31.62 -4.91
CA SER A 370 -5.67 31.85 -3.70
C SER A 370 -5.66 30.68 -2.70
N LEU A 371 -4.98 29.58 -3.02
CA LEU A 371 -4.81 28.46 -2.09
C LEU A 371 -3.95 28.92 -0.91
N SER A 372 -4.47 28.86 0.32
CA SER A 372 -3.77 29.34 1.52
C SER A 372 -3.11 28.22 2.33
N GLU A 373 -3.70 27.02 2.28
CA GLU A 373 -3.30 25.83 3.04
C GLU A 373 -3.58 24.56 2.24
N ILE A 374 -2.67 23.59 2.34
CA ILE A 374 -2.87 22.26 1.77
C ILE A 374 -2.44 21.17 2.75
N VAL A 375 -3.31 20.17 2.92
CA VAL A 375 -3.02 18.95 3.67
C VAL A 375 -2.76 17.82 2.68
N ILE A 376 -1.56 17.25 2.74
CA ILE A 376 -1.13 16.11 1.92
C ILE A 376 -1.14 14.85 2.81
N PRO A 377 -1.91 13.80 2.49
CA PRO A 377 -1.98 12.59 3.31
C PRO A 377 -0.72 11.75 3.19
N SER A 378 -0.48 10.89 4.19
CA SER A 378 0.66 9.95 4.21
C SER A 378 0.60 8.87 3.14
N SER A 379 -0.50 8.78 2.39
CA SER A 379 -0.60 7.89 1.24
C SER A 379 0.21 8.38 0.03
N VAL A 380 0.51 9.70 -0.07
CA VAL A 380 1.19 10.32 -1.20
C VAL A 380 2.68 9.97 -1.20
N THR A 381 3.18 9.47 -2.33
CA THR A 381 4.57 9.06 -2.54
C THR A 381 5.34 9.98 -3.49
N SER A 382 4.67 10.75 -4.36
CA SER A 382 5.35 11.67 -5.29
C SER A 382 4.60 12.99 -5.49
N ILE A 383 5.36 14.07 -5.63
CA ILE A 383 4.92 15.42 -5.99
C ILE A 383 5.47 15.74 -7.39
N GLY A 384 4.58 16.03 -8.34
CA GLY A 384 4.93 16.27 -9.75
C GLY A 384 5.68 17.58 -10.04
N ASP A 385 6.02 17.74 -11.30
CA ASP A 385 6.67 18.93 -11.84
C ASP A 385 5.69 20.12 -11.86
N LEU A 386 6.18 21.30 -11.50
CA LEU A 386 5.45 22.58 -11.49
C LEU A 386 4.19 22.55 -10.60
N GLU A 387 4.17 21.66 -9.62
CA GLU A 387 2.94 21.29 -8.91
C GLU A 387 2.25 22.47 -8.22
N PHE A 388 2.97 23.17 -7.33
CA PHE A 388 2.50 24.39 -6.66
C PHE A 388 3.06 25.65 -7.32
N TYR A 389 3.41 25.58 -8.61
CA TYR A 389 3.96 26.74 -9.30
C TYR A 389 2.97 27.90 -9.28
N GLY A 390 3.39 29.05 -8.75
CA GLY A 390 2.55 30.25 -8.67
C GLY A 390 1.45 30.22 -7.61
N CYS A 391 1.49 29.28 -6.65
CA CYS A 391 0.62 29.29 -5.47
C CYS A 391 1.02 30.42 -4.49
N GLY A 392 0.77 31.67 -4.88
CA GLY A 392 1.28 32.86 -4.19
C GLY A 392 0.74 33.07 -2.77
N SER A 393 -0.45 32.56 -2.45
CA SER A 393 -1.04 32.67 -1.10
C SER A 393 -0.72 31.49 -0.17
N LEU A 394 -0.08 30.43 -0.68
CA LEU A 394 0.20 29.24 0.12
C LEU A 394 1.21 29.59 1.21
N SER A 395 0.78 29.48 2.47
CA SER A 395 1.54 30.00 3.62
C SER A 395 2.34 28.92 4.35
N GLU A 396 1.83 27.69 4.33
CA GLU A 396 2.43 26.51 4.95
C GLU A 396 2.18 25.28 4.08
N ILE A 397 3.15 24.37 4.07
CA ILE A 397 3.01 23.04 3.51
C ILE A 397 3.85 22.05 4.32
N VAL A 398 3.25 20.91 4.65
CA VAL A 398 3.95 19.78 5.26
C VAL A 398 4.12 18.70 4.18
N ILE A 399 5.36 18.37 3.85
CA ILE A 399 5.68 17.25 2.94
C ILE A 399 5.71 15.96 3.79
N PRO A 400 4.79 15.00 3.56
CA PRO A 400 4.73 13.79 4.38
C PRO A 400 5.98 12.91 4.25
N SER A 401 6.27 12.12 5.30
CA SER A 401 7.39 11.18 5.32
C SER A 401 7.24 9.97 4.38
N SER A 402 6.13 9.90 3.64
CA SER A 402 5.88 8.91 2.58
C SER A 402 6.41 9.37 1.21
N VAL A 403 6.65 10.67 1.03
CA VAL A 403 7.09 11.24 -0.25
C VAL A 403 8.54 10.84 -0.53
N THR A 404 8.78 10.25 -1.70
CA THR A 404 10.08 9.78 -2.17
C THR A 404 10.69 10.66 -3.26
N SER A 405 9.86 11.39 -4.01
CA SER A 405 10.31 12.31 -5.07
C SER A 405 9.54 13.64 -5.11
N ILE A 406 10.27 14.71 -5.47
CA ILE A 406 9.72 16.05 -5.67
C ILE A 406 10.14 16.58 -7.05
N GLY A 407 9.16 17.07 -7.80
CA GLY A 407 9.31 17.54 -9.17
C GLY A 407 10.02 18.87 -9.35
N TYR A 408 10.38 19.12 -10.60
CA TYR A 408 11.01 20.33 -11.09
C TYR A 408 10.11 21.55 -10.88
N LYS A 409 10.65 22.64 -10.32
CA LYS A 409 9.91 23.88 -10.01
C LYS A 409 8.63 23.70 -9.16
N ALA A 410 8.51 22.60 -8.41
CA ALA A 410 7.30 22.30 -7.64
C ALA A 410 6.83 23.47 -6.74
N PHE A 411 7.74 24.28 -6.20
CA PHE A 411 7.42 25.40 -5.29
C PHE A 411 7.79 26.78 -5.85
N CYS A 412 8.08 26.88 -7.14
CA CYS A 412 8.45 28.14 -7.77
C CYS A 412 7.30 29.15 -7.70
N GLY A 413 7.58 30.39 -7.28
CA GLY A 413 6.54 31.43 -7.16
C GLY A 413 5.59 31.29 -5.95
N CYS A 414 5.85 30.37 -5.02
CA CYS A 414 5.15 30.31 -3.72
C CYS A 414 5.63 31.45 -2.79
N SER A 415 5.21 32.68 -3.07
CA SER A 415 5.75 33.90 -2.44
C SER A 415 5.40 34.06 -0.96
N SER A 416 4.27 33.51 -0.49
CA SER A 416 3.89 33.53 0.93
C SER A 416 4.49 32.38 1.75
N LEU A 417 5.03 31.35 1.09
CA LEU A 417 5.53 30.15 1.75
C LEU A 417 6.90 30.42 2.37
N LYS A 418 6.96 30.36 3.71
CA LYS A 418 8.16 30.75 4.47
C LYS A 418 9.13 29.61 4.73
N TYR A 419 8.66 28.38 4.72
CA TYR A 419 9.42 27.22 5.19
C TYR A 419 9.05 25.97 4.41
N ILE A 420 10.07 25.18 4.05
CA ILE A 420 9.92 23.82 3.56
C ILE A 420 11.00 22.96 4.23
N SER A 421 10.62 21.77 4.68
CA SER A 421 11.56 20.72 5.09
C SER A 421 11.49 19.56 4.12
N ILE A 422 12.62 19.13 3.56
CA ILE A 422 12.73 17.93 2.73
C ILE A 422 12.81 16.72 3.68
N PRO A 423 11.79 15.83 3.72
CA PRO A 423 11.78 14.73 4.68
C PRO A 423 12.84 13.65 4.36
N LYS A 424 13.17 12.84 5.38
CA LYS A 424 14.17 11.75 5.28
C LYS A 424 13.92 10.75 4.14
N SER A 425 12.65 10.60 3.75
CA SER A 425 12.17 9.68 2.73
C SER A 425 12.47 10.11 1.29
N VAL A 426 12.75 11.40 1.05
CA VAL A 426 12.99 11.89 -0.32
C VAL A 426 14.32 11.35 -0.81
N ILE A 427 14.27 10.58 -1.89
CA ILE A 427 15.44 10.01 -2.55
C ILE A 427 15.76 10.71 -3.88
N GLY A 428 14.78 11.40 -4.49
CA GLY A 428 14.92 12.00 -5.81
C GLY A 428 14.37 13.43 -5.88
N LEU A 429 15.13 14.31 -6.54
CA LEU A 429 14.67 15.64 -6.96
C LEU A 429 14.82 15.71 -8.48
N ASN A 430 13.71 15.94 -9.17
CA ASN A 430 13.74 16.13 -10.63
C ASN A 430 14.11 17.60 -10.89
N GLY A 431 15.39 17.92 -11.10
CA GLY A 431 15.83 19.30 -11.30
C GLY A 431 15.79 20.15 -10.01
N ASN A 432 15.47 21.44 -10.13
CA ASN A 432 15.39 22.40 -9.01
C ASN A 432 13.91 22.66 -8.61
N PRO A 433 13.38 22.05 -7.53
CA PRO A 433 12.03 22.30 -7.04
C PRO A 433 11.82 23.72 -6.50
N PHE A 434 12.91 24.35 -6.07
CA PHE A 434 12.94 25.57 -5.26
C PHE A 434 13.39 26.80 -6.06
N ALA A 435 13.40 26.72 -7.38
CA ALA A 435 13.77 27.85 -8.25
C ALA A 435 12.92 29.08 -7.88
N GLU A 436 13.57 30.24 -7.71
CA GLU A 436 12.97 31.52 -7.31
C GLU A 436 12.24 31.54 -5.95
N TRP A 437 12.16 30.42 -5.24
CA TRP A 437 11.56 30.37 -3.91
C TRP A 437 12.56 30.83 -2.84
N LYS A 438 12.18 31.86 -2.08
CA LYS A 438 13.05 32.60 -1.16
C LYS A 438 12.85 32.24 0.32
N GLY A 439 12.03 31.24 0.63
CA GLY A 439 11.80 30.80 2.01
C GLY A 439 13.00 30.11 2.65
N LYS A 440 12.89 29.70 3.91
CA LYS A 440 13.90 28.89 4.59
C LYS A 440 13.74 27.43 4.21
N LEU A 441 14.81 26.81 3.71
CA LEU A 441 14.86 25.38 3.41
C LEU A 441 15.56 24.63 4.55
N GLU A 442 14.98 23.51 4.95
CA GLU A 442 15.67 22.49 5.75
C GLU A 442 15.76 21.20 4.91
N CYS A 443 16.89 20.50 5.00
CA CYS A 443 17.06 19.20 4.35
C CYS A 443 17.32 18.12 5.40
N LEU A 444 16.33 17.26 5.65
CA LEU A 444 16.47 16.09 6.53
C LEU A 444 16.85 14.82 5.75
N SER A 445 16.73 14.84 4.41
CA SER A 445 17.08 13.70 3.56
C SER A 445 18.58 13.42 3.55
N PRO A 446 19.01 12.16 3.78
CA PRO A 446 20.41 11.76 3.68
C PRO A 446 20.90 11.60 2.22
N ASN A 447 20.03 11.84 1.23
CA ASN A 447 20.36 11.73 -0.20
C ASN A 447 20.78 13.08 -0.83
N PHE A 448 20.79 14.15 -0.04
CA PHE A 448 21.20 15.47 -0.47
C PHE A 448 22.10 16.10 0.59
N VAL A 449 22.92 17.06 0.17
CA VAL A 449 23.70 17.88 1.09
C VAL A 449 23.23 19.32 0.97
N TYR A 450 22.81 19.91 2.08
CA TYR A 450 22.41 21.31 2.16
C TYR A 450 23.33 22.05 3.13
N GLU A 451 24.19 22.92 2.59
CA GLU A 451 25.14 23.72 3.36
C GLU A 451 25.25 25.11 2.73
N ASP A 452 25.40 26.15 3.55
CA ASP A 452 25.58 27.55 3.10
C ASP A 452 24.50 28.06 2.11
N ASP A 453 23.27 27.56 2.27
CA ASP A 453 22.14 27.77 1.37
C ASP A 453 22.33 27.22 -0.07
N ILE A 454 23.12 26.16 -0.20
CA ILE A 454 23.38 25.46 -1.46
C ILE A 454 22.98 24.00 -1.29
N LEU A 455 22.10 23.55 -2.18
CA LEU A 455 21.62 22.17 -2.25
C LEU A 455 22.39 21.41 -3.32
N PHE A 456 23.04 20.34 -2.90
CA PHE A 456 23.76 19.39 -3.73
C PHE A 456 23.09 18.02 -3.70
N ASN A 457 23.41 17.19 -4.70
CA ASN A 457 23.19 15.74 -4.58
C ASN A 457 24.13 15.11 -3.52
N LYS A 458 23.86 13.86 -3.16
CA LYS A 458 24.52 13.12 -2.07
C LYS A 458 26.05 13.19 -2.08
N ASP A 459 26.66 13.05 -3.26
CA ASP A 459 28.11 13.01 -3.44
C ASP A 459 28.72 14.38 -3.79
N LYS A 460 27.91 15.45 -3.78
CA LYS A 460 28.29 16.81 -4.19
C LYS A 460 28.87 16.89 -5.61
N SER A 461 28.47 15.98 -6.50
CA SER A 461 28.82 16.04 -7.93
C SER A 461 27.91 16.97 -8.74
N ARG A 462 26.73 17.32 -8.23
CA ARG A 462 25.78 18.23 -8.87
C ARG A 462 25.28 19.32 -7.93
N ILE A 463 25.35 20.56 -8.36
CA ILE A 463 24.61 21.67 -7.73
C ILE A 463 23.17 21.60 -8.22
N ILE A 464 22.22 21.39 -7.31
CA ILE A 464 20.79 21.32 -7.59
C ILE A 464 20.17 22.71 -7.49
N SER A 465 20.49 23.44 -6.43
CA SER A 465 19.90 24.75 -6.15
C SER A 465 20.86 25.62 -5.36
N PHE A 466 21.20 26.78 -5.87
CA PHE A 466 21.97 27.81 -5.18
C PHE A 466 20.99 28.87 -4.70
N ARG A 467 20.77 28.91 -3.38
CA ARG A 467 19.72 29.73 -2.76
C ARG A 467 20.28 30.92 -1.99
N ASN A 468 21.60 31.04 -1.92
CA ASN A 468 22.25 32.13 -1.22
C ASN A 468 22.18 33.43 -2.04
N GLN A 469 21.24 34.30 -1.67
CA GLN A 469 21.02 35.59 -2.37
C GLN A 469 21.93 36.73 -1.89
N ASN A 470 22.82 36.48 -0.92
CA ASN A 470 23.61 37.51 -0.28
C ASN A 470 25.10 37.45 -0.63
N ILE A 471 25.59 36.35 -1.20
CA ILE A 471 26.99 36.20 -1.55
C ILE A 471 27.31 36.82 -2.91
N LYS A 472 28.46 37.50 -2.96
CA LYS A 472 28.95 38.20 -4.15
C LYS A 472 29.89 37.35 -4.98
N SER A 473 30.62 36.45 -4.35
CA SER A 473 31.55 35.54 -5.02
C SER A 473 31.33 34.11 -4.55
N TYR A 474 31.46 33.17 -5.47
CA TYR A 474 31.38 31.75 -5.17
C TYR A 474 32.38 30.93 -5.98
N VAL A 475 33.10 30.05 -5.31
CA VAL A 475 34.01 29.09 -5.94
C VAL A 475 33.33 27.72 -5.90
N ILE A 476 32.94 27.20 -7.06
CA ILE A 476 32.33 25.88 -7.14
C ILE A 476 33.37 24.82 -6.72
N PRO A 477 33.05 23.92 -5.77
CA PRO A 477 33.96 22.87 -5.34
C PRO A 477 34.37 21.94 -6.49
N SER A 478 35.61 21.45 -6.48
CA SER A 478 36.14 20.54 -7.52
C SER A 478 35.48 19.15 -7.54
N SER A 479 34.63 18.82 -6.55
CA SER A 479 33.80 17.62 -6.59
C SER A 479 32.66 17.75 -7.61
N VAL A 480 32.25 18.98 -7.95
CA VAL A 480 31.11 19.23 -8.84
C VAL A 480 31.52 18.94 -10.28
N THR A 481 30.74 18.10 -10.94
CA THR A 481 30.86 17.74 -12.35
C THR A 481 29.73 18.31 -13.20
N SER A 482 28.59 18.69 -12.60
CA SER A 482 27.48 19.31 -13.33
C SER A 482 26.75 20.39 -12.53
N ILE A 483 26.26 21.41 -13.23
CA ILE A 483 25.40 22.46 -12.70
C ILE A 483 23.98 22.21 -13.19
N GLY A 484 23.02 22.05 -12.28
CA GLY A 484 21.64 21.72 -12.64
C GLY A 484 20.86 22.87 -13.26
N ASP A 485 19.73 22.52 -13.88
CA ASP A 485 18.82 23.48 -14.49
C ASP A 485 18.34 24.49 -13.44
N ARG A 486 18.46 25.78 -13.78
CA ARG A 486 18.10 26.90 -12.89
C ARG A 486 18.77 26.86 -11.53
N ALA A 487 19.94 26.22 -11.42
CA ALA A 487 20.67 26.14 -10.16
C ALA A 487 20.97 27.53 -9.58
N PHE A 488 21.37 28.50 -10.42
CA PHE A 488 21.68 29.88 -10.05
C PHE A 488 20.67 30.90 -10.61
N LEU A 489 19.46 30.46 -10.98
CA LEU A 489 18.44 31.36 -11.55
C LEU A 489 18.18 32.54 -10.62
N GLY A 490 18.30 33.76 -11.14
CA GLY A 490 17.99 35.00 -10.44
C GLY A 490 18.97 35.34 -9.31
N CYS A 491 20.20 34.83 -9.33
CA CYS A 491 21.25 35.19 -8.37
C CYS A 491 21.78 36.62 -8.60
N GLY A 492 20.92 37.61 -8.35
CA GLY A 492 21.18 39.01 -8.66
C GLY A 492 22.27 39.68 -7.81
N SER A 493 22.76 39.05 -6.75
CA SER A 493 23.89 39.56 -5.95
C SER A 493 25.24 38.98 -6.36
N LEU A 494 25.25 37.89 -7.13
CA LEU A 494 26.46 37.17 -7.50
C LEU A 494 27.20 37.94 -8.60
N SER A 495 28.38 38.46 -8.26
CA SER A 495 29.25 39.23 -9.17
C SER A 495 30.47 38.45 -9.65
N GLU A 496 30.79 37.33 -9.02
CA GLU A 496 31.93 36.49 -9.40
C GLU A 496 31.59 35.02 -9.18
N ILE A 497 31.92 34.18 -10.17
CA ILE A 497 31.83 32.74 -10.02
C ILE A 497 33.03 32.04 -10.66
N VAL A 498 33.62 31.10 -9.93
CA VAL A 498 34.71 30.26 -10.44
C VAL A 498 34.16 28.85 -10.69
N ILE A 499 34.17 28.43 -11.95
CA ILE A 499 33.78 27.09 -12.39
C ILE A 499 35.05 26.23 -12.53
N PRO A 500 35.23 25.15 -11.76
CA PRO A 500 36.41 24.30 -11.84
C PRO A 500 36.39 23.43 -13.10
N SER A 501 37.57 22.93 -13.50
CA SER A 501 37.74 22.04 -14.66
C SER A 501 37.11 20.65 -14.50
N SER A 502 36.55 20.34 -13.33
CA SER A 502 35.76 19.12 -13.10
C SER A 502 34.36 19.22 -13.73
N VAL A 503 33.84 20.43 -13.93
CA VAL A 503 32.51 20.65 -14.50
C VAL A 503 32.52 20.35 -15.99
N THR A 504 31.60 19.49 -16.42
CA THR A 504 31.43 19.06 -17.81
C THR A 504 30.12 19.54 -18.43
N SER A 505 29.10 19.86 -17.62
CA SER A 505 27.80 20.34 -18.11
C SER A 505 27.16 21.43 -17.25
N ILE A 506 26.45 22.34 -17.92
CA ILE A 506 25.67 23.43 -17.33
C ILE A 506 24.23 23.33 -17.85
N GLY A 507 23.26 23.25 -16.95
CA GLY A 507 21.84 23.03 -17.27
C GLY A 507 21.09 24.23 -17.85
N ASP A 508 19.84 23.98 -18.21
CA ASP A 508 18.95 24.98 -18.82
C ASP A 508 18.67 26.12 -17.84
N SER A 509 18.78 27.36 -18.33
CA SER A 509 18.60 28.58 -17.54
C SER A 509 19.44 28.63 -16.25
N ALA A 510 20.55 27.88 -16.17
CA ALA A 510 21.33 27.71 -14.95
C ALA A 510 21.75 29.05 -14.31
N PHE A 511 22.17 30.03 -15.11
CA PHE A 511 22.57 31.38 -14.67
C PHE A 511 21.65 32.47 -15.19
N SER A 512 20.43 32.12 -15.59
CA SER A 512 19.49 33.12 -16.12
C SER A 512 19.19 34.20 -15.06
N CYS A 513 19.02 35.45 -15.49
CA CYS A 513 18.80 36.63 -14.64
C CYS A 513 19.90 36.85 -13.57
N CYS A 514 21.14 36.42 -13.84
CA CYS A 514 22.31 36.76 -13.03
C CYS A 514 22.88 38.13 -13.44
N ASP A 515 22.07 39.18 -13.32
CA ASP A 515 22.36 40.53 -13.84
C ASP A 515 23.64 41.19 -13.30
N SER A 516 24.10 40.79 -12.11
CA SER A 516 25.29 41.35 -11.47
C SER A 516 26.58 40.66 -11.87
N LEU A 517 26.51 39.57 -12.65
CA LEU A 517 27.67 38.83 -13.12
C LEU A 517 28.19 39.49 -14.42
N PRO A 518 29.32 40.22 -14.39
CA PRO A 518 29.80 40.97 -15.55
C PRO A 518 30.46 40.06 -16.59
N GLU A 519 31.07 38.96 -16.14
CA GLU A 519 31.76 37.98 -16.95
C GLU A 519 31.67 36.59 -16.31
N ILE A 520 31.92 35.56 -17.11
CA ILE A 520 32.02 34.19 -16.63
C ILE A 520 33.07 33.44 -17.44
N VAL A 521 33.95 32.71 -16.75
CA VAL A 521 34.96 31.87 -17.40
C VAL A 521 34.42 30.45 -17.50
N ILE A 522 34.19 29.98 -18.73
CA ILE A 522 33.74 28.61 -19.00
C ILE A 522 34.95 27.73 -19.32
N PRO A 523 35.34 26.78 -18.43
CA PRO A 523 36.50 25.94 -18.67
C PRO A 523 36.30 25.04 -19.90
N PHE A 524 37.41 24.60 -20.51
CA PHE A 524 37.39 23.72 -21.69
C PHE A 524 36.75 22.36 -21.42
N SER A 525 36.65 21.95 -20.15
CA SER A 525 35.97 20.72 -19.74
C SER A 525 34.47 20.76 -19.96
N VAL A 526 33.85 21.96 -20.02
CA VAL A 526 32.41 22.11 -20.26
C VAL A 526 32.13 21.83 -21.74
N THR A 527 31.47 20.71 -21.99
CA THR A 527 31.12 20.23 -23.32
C THR A 527 29.68 20.54 -23.70
N SER A 528 28.83 20.90 -22.74
CA SER A 528 27.42 21.21 -22.96
C SER A 528 26.91 22.32 -22.04
N ILE A 529 26.14 23.24 -22.62
CA ILE A 529 25.42 24.31 -21.93
C ILE A 529 23.97 24.29 -22.43
N GLY A 530 23.03 24.29 -21.49
CA GLY A 530 21.60 24.24 -21.75
C GLY A 530 21.01 25.52 -22.33
N ASP A 531 19.78 25.42 -22.82
CA ASP A 531 19.04 26.52 -23.41
C ASP A 531 18.79 27.62 -22.35
N SER A 532 18.88 28.87 -22.77
CA SER A 532 18.70 30.06 -21.90
C SER A 532 19.65 30.16 -20.71
N ALA A 533 20.73 29.35 -20.64
CA ALA A 533 21.63 29.30 -19.48
C ALA A 533 22.11 30.68 -19.01
N PHE A 534 22.28 31.64 -19.92
CA PHE A 534 22.71 33.01 -19.64
C PHE A 534 21.68 34.06 -20.10
N TYR A 535 20.41 33.68 -20.21
CA TYR A 535 19.33 34.62 -20.54
C TYR A 535 19.29 35.76 -19.50
N ASP A 536 19.23 37.00 -20.00
CA ASP A 536 19.28 38.24 -19.21
C ASP A 536 20.58 38.49 -18.41
N CYS A 537 21.67 37.77 -18.70
CA CYS A 537 22.99 38.13 -18.20
C CYS A 537 23.55 39.37 -18.92
N LYS A 538 24.10 40.32 -18.16
CA LYS A 538 24.66 41.58 -18.67
C LYS A 538 26.10 41.44 -19.18
N PHE A 539 26.39 40.32 -19.84
CA PHE A 539 27.71 40.06 -20.42
C PHE A 539 28.00 41.02 -21.58
N PRO A 540 29.26 41.45 -21.74
CA PRO A 540 29.68 42.28 -22.87
C PRO A 540 29.62 41.50 -24.19
N ASP A 541 29.45 42.23 -25.30
CA ASP A 541 29.20 41.63 -26.62
C ASP A 541 30.29 40.66 -27.08
N ASN A 542 31.57 40.95 -26.75
CA ASN A 542 32.69 40.07 -27.09
C ASN A 542 32.57 38.69 -26.43
N LEU A 543 32.23 38.65 -25.13
CA LEU A 543 32.01 37.40 -24.41
C LEU A 543 30.79 36.65 -24.94
N LYS A 544 29.70 37.37 -25.24
CA LYS A 544 28.50 36.78 -25.85
C LYS A 544 28.85 36.09 -27.18
N GLN A 545 29.58 36.77 -28.06
CA GLN A 545 29.99 36.19 -29.35
C GLN A 545 30.90 34.97 -29.18
N GLU A 546 31.82 34.98 -28.22
CA GLU A 546 32.66 33.82 -27.90
C GLU A 546 31.82 32.60 -27.47
N LEU A 547 30.90 32.81 -26.52
CA LEU A 547 30.05 31.74 -26.00
C LEU A 547 29.08 31.21 -27.07
N ILE A 548 28.50 32.10 -27.89
CA ILE A 548 27.66 31.73 -29.03
C ILE A 548 28.44 30.88 -30.04
N SER A 549 29.69 31.26 -30.34
CA SER A 549 30.53 30.49 -31.26
C SER A 549 30.86 29.10 -30.73
N ARG A 550 30.95 28.90 -29.42
CA ARG A 550 31.24 27.60 -28.79
C ARG A 550 30.00 26.72 -28.62
N PHE A 551 28.86 27.30 -28.25
CA PHE A 551 27.71 26.54 -27.75
C PHE A 551 26.38 26.85 -28.45
N GLY A 552 26.36 27.80 -29.38
CA GLY A 552 25.15 28.26 -30.06
C GLY A 552 24.47 29.45 -29.37
N ASP A 553 23.55 30.08 -30.09
CA ASP A 553 22.80 31.26 -29.65
C ASP A 553 21.71 30.95 -28.61
N LYS A 554 21.22 29.71 -28.59
CA LYS A 554 20.17 29.26 -27.67
C LYS A 554 20.49 29.48 -26.19
N ILE A 555 21.76 29.52 -25.81
CA ILE A 555 22.18 29.77 -24.42
C ILE A 555 21.78 31.17 -23.91
N PHE A 556 21.43 32.09 -24.82
CA PHE A 556 20.94 33.45 -24.50
C PHE A 556 19.48 33.68 -24.89
N SER A 557 18.81 32.74 -25.56
CA SER A 557 17.41 32.89 -26.00
C SER A 557 16.42 32.55 -24.87
N TRP A 558 15.18 33.05 -24.98
CA TRP A 558 14.08 32.72 -24.05
C TRP A 558 13.45 31.37 -24.36
#